data_AF-A0A9P8RG31-F1
#
_entry.id   AF-A0A9P8RG31-F1
#
_cell.length_a   1.000
_cell.length_b   1.000
_cell.length_c   1.000
_cell.angle_alpha   90.00
_cell.angle_beta   90.00
_cell.angle_gamma   90.00
#
_symmetry.space_group_name_H-M   'P 1'
#
loop_
_entity.id
_entity.type
_entity.pdbx_description
1 polymer ?
#
loop_
_entity_poly.entity_id
_entity_poly.type
_entity_poly.pdbx_seq_one_letter_code
_entity_poly.pdbx_strand_id
1 'polypeptide(L)'
;MASSDIHKLTTLVKRLEAVTLRLEDLFTTPDTINSATTSTELKTELLDVIHSSLAFTTRNLEPQPTQDNAHESLPGSIERFDEFLDTSVSRYVQLSKELGGAVARQAQGVHFSFQEQRKFLVTASKTPKPDATGLQRMLRPTHDIASQVVAIQGACRGNVAYNHLSCVADGIPVLGWVAIEMNAFRHVDKFLDTVQYFGNKVTAEFKDKNPKHLEWVQSYYQIFRALSALIKEHFRSGISWRIGS
;
A
#
# COMPACT_ATOMS: atom_id res chain seq x y z
N MET A 1 12.51 -16.25 -32.46
CA MET A 1 12.23 -15.07 -31.61
C MET A 1 12.82 -15.16 -30.18
N ALA A 2 13.57 -16.22 -29.82
CA ALA A 2 14.13 -16.38 -28.46
C ALA A 2 15.40 -15.57 -28.14
N SER A 3 16.13 -15.07 -29.15
CA SER A 3 17.42 -14.40 -28.94
C SER A 3 17.30 -13.01 -28.30
N SER A 4 16.20 -12.29 -28.55
CA SER A 4 16.00 -10.92 -28.03
C SER A 4 15.76 -10.92 -26.51
N ASP A 5 15.06 -11.93 -26.00
CA ASP A 5 14.73 -12.03 -24.57
C ASP A 5 15.95 -12.43 -23.73
N ILE A 6 16.85 -13.24 -24.29
CA ILE A 6 18.13 -13.58 -23.65
C ILE A 6 19.01 -12.33 -23.52
N HIS A 7 19.11 -11.49 -24.55
CA HIS A 7 19.91 -10.26 -24.47
C HIS A 7 19.35 -9.26 -23.44
N LYS A 8 18.02 -9.18 -23.27
CA LYS A 8 17.40 -8.35 -22.22
C LYS A 8 17.76 -8.86 -20.82
N LEU A 9 17.70 -10.18 -20.60
CA LEU A 9 18.04 -10.78 -19.32
C LEU A 9 19.52 -10.58 -18.96
N THR A 10 20.44 -10.79 -19.92
CA THR A 10 21.87 -10.55 -19.71
C THR A 10 22.16 -9.08 -19.39
N THR A 11 21.41 -8.16 -20.00
CA THR A 11 21.55 -6.71 -19.72
C THR A 11 21.07 -6.36 -18.32
N LEU A 12 19.97 -6.95 -17.86
CA LEU A 12 19.46 -6.74 -16.50
C LEU A 12 20.41 -7.28 -15.44
N VAL A 13 20.99 -8.47 -15.65
CA VAL A 13 21.96 -9.07 -14.73
C VAL A 13 23.21 -8.19 -14.59
N LYS A 14 23.78 -7.73 -15.72
CA LYS A 14 24.94 -6.82 -15.70
C LYS A 14 24.66 -5.50 -14.99
N ARG A 15 23.44 -4.96 -15.13
CA ARG A 15 23.05 -3.72 -14.42
C ARG A 15 22.87 -3.97 -12.92
N LEU A 16 22.38 -5.13 -12.51
CA LEU A 16 22.26 -5.50 -11.10
C LEU A 16 23.64 -5.61 -10.42
N GLU A 17 24.60 -6.28 -11.07
CA GLU A 17 25.97 -6.41 -10.55
C GLU A 17 26.67 -5.05 -10.39
N ALA A 18 26.46 -4.12 -11.32
CA ALA A 18 27.00 -2.77 -11.24
C ALA A 18 26.41 -1.93 -10.08
N VAL A 19 25.15 -2.18 -9.70
CA VAL A 19 24.49 -1.47 -8.60
C VAL A 19 24.98 -2.00 -7.24
N THR A 20 25.24 -3.31 -7.13
CA THR A 20 25.78 -3.90 -5.89
C THR A 20 27.24 -3.47 -5.63
N LEU A 21 28.09 -3.37 -6.66
CA LEU A 21 29.47 -2.90 -6.49
C LEU A 21 29.55 -1.44 -6.00
N ARG A 22 28.56 -0.61 -6.37
CA ARG A 22 28.53 0.80 -5.97
C ARG A 22 28.04 1.02 -4.53
N LEU A 23 27.50 -0.01 -3.89
CA LEU A 23 27.02 0.06 -2.50
C LEU A 23 28.13 -0.28 -1.49
N GLU A 24 29.13 -1.05 -1.90
CA GLU A 24 30.29 -1.41 -1.08
C GLU A 24 31.35 -0.27 -1.02
N ASP A 25 31.40 0.59 -2.05
CA ASP A 25 32.34 1.73 -2.12
C ASP A 25 31.89 2.95 -1.27
N LEU A 26 30.65 2.95 -0.75
CA LEU A 26 30.12 4.02 0.09
C LEU A 26 30.27 3.76 1.61
N PHE A 27 30.78 2.60 2.02
CA PHE A 27 30.85 2.21 3.44
C PHE A 27 32.27 1.94 3.96
N THR A 28 33.33 2.31 3.23
CA THR A 28 34.71 2.12 3.67
C THR A 28 35.51 3.42 3.71
N THR A 29 35.25 4.31 4.67
CA THR A 29 36.27 5.20 5.23
C THR A 29 35.98 5.51 6.71
N PRO A 30 36.88 5.15 7.65
CA PRO A 30 36.78 5.56 9.04
C PRO A 30 37.32 6.99 9.28
N ASP A 31 36.80 7.63 10.32
CA ASP A 31 37.09 8.96 10.85
C ASP A 31 38.59 9.27 11.09
N THR A 32 38.95 10.59 11.13
CA THR A 32 39.71 11.26 12.24
C THR A 32 40.62 12.45 11.80
N ILE A 33 40.20 13.70 12.15
CA ILE A 33 40.94 14.81 12.83
C ILE A 33 41.89 15.82 12.09
N ASN A 34 41.53 17.12 12.26
CA ASN A 34 42.31 18.39 12.48
C ASN A 34 42.94 19.30 11.38
N SER A 35 42.58 20.60 11.54
CA SER A 35 43.39 21.85 11.55
C SER A 35 43.81 22.60 10.26
N ALA A 36 43.10 23.71 10.01
CA ALA A 36 43.53 25.12 9.90
C ALA A 36 44.65 25.62 8.94
N THR A 37 44.25 26.64 8.14
CA THR A 37 44.93 27.91 7.74
C THR A 37 45.74 28.03 6.42
N THR A 38 45.31 29.03 5.62
CA THR A 38 46.04 30.04 4.79
C THR A 38 46.27 29.87 3.28
N SER A 39 45.89 30.96 2.57
CA SER A 39 46.50 31.59 1.37
C SER A 39 46.22 31.00 -0.02
N THR A 40 45.33 31.62 -0.82
CA THR A 40 45.59 32.64 -1.88
C THR A 40 46.49 32.17 -3.01
N GLU A 41 45.91 31.88 -4.18
CA GLU A 41 46.16 32.55 -5.49
C GLU A 41 45.45 31.78 -6.62
N LEU A 42 45.26 32.46 -7.77
CA LEU A 42 44.64 32.00 -9.03
C LEU A 42 43.14 32.34 -9.20
N LYS A 43 42.86 33.65 -9.21
CA LYS A 43 41.77 34.26 -9.99
C LYS A 43 42.36 35.29 -10.93
N THR A 44 42.63 34.94 -12.19
CA THR A 44 42.68 35.92 -13.29
C THR A 44 42.48 35.14 -14.59
N GLU A 45 41.78 35.77 -15.55
CA GLU A 45 41.45 35.31 -16.90
C GLU A 45 40.11 34.57 -17.07
N LEU A 46 39.03 35.33 -17.26
CA LEU A 46 37.99 35.13 -18.30
C LEU A 46 36.76 36.07 -18.10
N LEU A 47 37.00 37.37 -17.94
CA LEU A 47 35.95 38.39 -17.96
C LEU A 47 36.29 39.41 -19.05
N ASP A 48 36.02 39.08 -20.32
CA ASP A 48 36.07 40.08 -21.40
C ASP A 48 35.18 39.77 -22.63
N VAL A 49 34.06 39.05 -22.43
CA VAL A 49 33.08 38.80 -23.51
C VAL A 49 31.68 39.25 -23.10
N ILE A 50 31.59 40.39 -22.42
CA ILE A 50 30.31 41.06 -22.16
C ILE A 50 30.45 42.49 -22.65
N HIS A 51 30.00 42.74 -23.88
CA HIS A 51 29.32 43.96 -24.36
C HIS A 51 29.44 44.08 -25.89
N SER A 52 28.48 43.54 -26.63
CA SER A 52 27.85 44.26 -27.75
C SER A 52 26.69 43.44 -28.33
N SER A 53 25.47 43.92 -28.10
CA SER A 53 24.52 44.26 -29.17
C SER A 53 23.08 44.02 -28.73
N LEU A 54 22.44 45.12 -28.32
CA LEU A 54 21.00 45.28 -28.28
C LEU A 54 20.46 45.37 -29.71
N ALA A 55 19.65 44.41 -30.13
CA ALA A 55 18.72 44.58 -31.23
C ALA A 55 17.41 43.82 -30.94
N PHE A 56 16.40 44.63 -30.58
CA PHE A 56 14.96 44.48 -30.76
C PHE A 56 14.44 43.19 -31.45
N THR A 57 13.47 42.51 -30.81
CA THR A 57 12.08 42.36 -31.30
C THR A 57 11.29 41.45 -30.35
N THR A 58 10.24 42.01 -29.77
CA THR A 58 9.12 41.31 -29.11
C THR A 58 8.36 40.43 -30.10
N ARG A 59 8.34 39.10 -29.91
CA ARG A 59 7.28 38.21 -30.43
C ARG A 59 7.03 37.01 -29.52
N ASN A 60 5.79 36.97 -29.00
CA ASN A 60 4.94 35.83 -28.66
C ASN A 60 5.49 34.68 -27.80
N LEU A 61 5.01 34.61 -26.56
CA LEU A 61 4.98 33.40 -25.73
C LEU A 61 3.74 32.57 -26.12
N GLU A 62 3.95 31.56 -26.96
CA GLU A 62 3.04 30.42 -27.09
C GLU A 62 3.54 29.32 -26.14
N PRO A 63 2.72 28.78 -25.20
CA PRO A 63 3.16 27.72 -24.31
C PRO A 63 3.30 26.40 -25.07
N GLN A 64 4.53 25.92 -25.24
CA GLN A 64 4.78 24.56 -25.72
C GLN A 64 4.32 23.53 -24.67
N PRO A 65 3.63 22.46 -25.09
CA PRO A 65 3.21 21.39 -24.18
C PRO A 65 4.43 20.63 -23.67
N THR A 66 4.57 20.60 -22.34
CA THR A 66 5.55 19.75 -21.65
C THR A 66 5.31 18.29 -22.03
N GLN A 67 6.27 17.70 -22.74
CA GLN A 67 6.31 16.27 -22.99
C GLN A 67 6.54 15.54 -21.67
N ASP A 68 5.50 14.81 -21.28
CA ASP A 68 5.40 13.96 -20.10
C ASP A 68 6.38 12.77 -20.24
N ASN A 69 7.45 12.77 -19.43
CA ASN A 69 8.26 11.56 -19.25
C ASN A 69 7.47 10.60 -18.35
N ALA A 70 6.65 9.77 -18.98
CA ALA A 70 5.84 8.74 -18.32
C ALA A 70 6.71 7.64 -17.71
N HIS A 71 7.23 7.87 -16.50
CA HIS A 71 7.23 6.83 -15.49
C HIS A 71 5.79 6.75 -14.96
N GLU A 72 5.05 5.71 -15.35
CA GLU A 72 3.69 5.44 -14.86
C GLU A 72 3.74 5.15 -13.35
N SER A 73 3.79 6.21 -12.52
CA SER A 73 3.68 6.11 -11.08
C SER A 73 2.28 5.64 -10.72
N LEU A 74 2.17 4.81 -9.68
CA LEU A 74 0.87 4.36 -9.19
C LEU A 74 0.09 5.61 -8.72
N PRO A 75 -1.24 5.67 -8.93
CA PRO A 75 -2.05 6.72 -8.32
C PRO A 75 -1.79 6.78 -6.81
N GLY A 76 -1.65 7.99 -6.25
CA GLY A 76 -1.32 8.15 -4.82
C GLY A 76 -2.28 7.44 -3.87
N SER A 77 -3.54 7.22 -4.27
CA SER A 77 -4.51 6.42 -3.50
C SER A 77 -4.13 4.94 -3.37
N ILE A 78 -3.43 4.37 -4.36
CA ILE A 78 -2.92 3.00 -4.34
C ILE A 78 -1.68 2.92 -3.43
N GLU A 79 -0.79 3.91 -3.50
CA GLU A 79 0.38 3.97 -2.61
C GLU A 79 -0.04 4.06 -1.13
N ARG A 80 -1.09 4.84 -0.83
CA ARG A 80 -1.67 4.90 0.52
C ARG A 80 -2.34 3.58 0.93
N PHE A 81 -2.90 2.85 -0.03
CA PHE A 81 -3.42 1.50 0.23
C PHE A 81 -2.29 0.50 0.53
N ASP A 82 -1.15 0.65 -0.12
CA ASP A 82 0.05 -0.15 0.15
C ASP A 82 0.59 0.13 1.56
N GLU A 83 0.68 1.40 1.95
CA GLU A 83 1.05 1.78 3.32
C GLU A 83 0.07 1.18 4.34
N PHE A 84 -1.24 1.20 4.07
CA PHE A 84 -2.25 0.57 4.92
C PHE A 84 -2.04 -0.95 5.07
N LEU A 85 -1.68 -1.64 3.99
CA LEU A 85 -1.35 -3.07 4.00
C LEU A 85 -0.10 -3.35 4.84
N ASP A 86 0.96 -2.57 4.62
CA ASP A 86 2.28 -2.78 5.22
C ASP A 86 2.33 -2.37 6.70
N THR A 87 1.39 -1.53 7.14
CA THR A 87 1.28 -1.09 8.53
C THR A 87 0.19 -1.85 9.28
N SER A 88 -1.07 -1.48 9.07
CA SER A 88 -2.20 -1.90 9.90
C SER A 88 -2.53 -3.38 9.70
N VAL A 89 -2.60 -3.83 8.44
CA VAL A 89 -2.89 -5.24 8.14
C VAL A 89 -1.71 -6.13 8.53
N SER A 90 -0.48 -5.73 8.20
CA SER A 90 0.73 -6.48 8.56
C SER A 90 0.89 -6.67 10.08
N ARG A 91 0.69 -5.60 10.88
CA ARG A 91 0.72 -5.67 12.35
C ARG A 91 -0.29 -6.70 12.89
N TYR A 92 -1.52 -6.68 12.39
CA TYR A 92 -2.55 -7.64 12.77
C TYR A 92 -2.17 -9.08 12.40
N VAL A 93 -1.63 -9.29 11.20
CA VAL A 93 -1.17 -10.61 10.75
C VAL A 93 -0.02 -11.12 11.63
N GLN A 94 0.93 -10.26 11.98
CA GLN A 94 2.04 -10.61 12.86
C GLN A 94 1.54 -11.07 14.24
N LEU A 95 0.68 -10.29 14.89
CA LEU A 95 0.08 -10.66 16.17
C LEU A 95 -0.74 -11.96 16.06
N SER A 96 -1.44 -12.15 14.95
CA SER A 96 -2.20 -13.38 14.69
C SER A 96 -1.30 -14.60 14.56
N LYS A 97 -0.10 -14.44 13.96
CA LYS A 97 0.91 -15.50 13.89
C LYS A 97 1.45 -15.86 15.28
N GLU A 98 1.63 -14.88 16.16
CA GLU A 98 2.04 -15.11 17.55
C GLU A 98 0.98 -15.89 18.36
N LEU A 99 -0.31 -15.66 18.09
CA LEU A 99 -1.40 -16.45 18.69
C LEU A 99 -1.51 -17.85 18.07
N GLY A 100 -1.11 -18.00 16.80
CA GLY A 100 -1.01 -19.28 16.12
C GLY A 100 -2.35 -19.92 15.76
N GLY A 101 -2.30 -21.22 15.43
CA GLY A 101 -3.48 -22.05 15.18
C GLY A 101 -4.43 -21.50 14.11
N ALA A 102 -5.74 -21.57 14.39
CA ALA A 102 -6.77 -21.09 13.47
C ALA A 102 -6.76 -19.56 13.31
N VAL A 103 -6.31 -18.82 14.32
CA VAL A 103 -6.23 -17.35 14.28
C VAL A 103 -5.22 -16.91 13.23
N ALA A 104 -4.02 -17.49 13.23
CA ALA A 104 -3.00 -17.22 12.22
C ALA A 104 -3.49 -17.53 10.79
N ARG A 105 -4.15 -18.68 10.59
CA ARG A 105 -4.71 -19.06 9.28
C ARG A 105 -5.78 -18.10 8.80
N GLN A 106 -6.70 -17.71 9.69
CA GLN A 106 -7.78 -16.81 9.34
C GLN A 106 -7.25 -15.41 8.99
N ALA A 107 -6.27 -14.91 9.76
CA ALA A 107 -5.63 -13.62 9.49
C ALA A 107 -4.88 -13.60 8.14
N GLN A 108 -4.29 -14.71 7.73
CA GLN A 108 -3.69 -14.82 6.40
C GLN A 108 -4.73 -14.66 5.28
N GLY A 109 -5.93 -15.21 5.46
CA GLY A 109 -7.06 -14.99 4.55
C GLY A 109 -7.51 -13.53 4.48
N VAL A 110 -7.53 -12.83 5.62
CA VAL A 110 -7.80 -11.37 5.66
C VAL A 110 -6.75 -10.60 4.85
N HIS A 111 -5.47 -10.91 5.05
CA HIS A 111 -4.37 -10.29 4.30
C HIS A 111 -4.50 -10.51 2.79
N PHE A 112 -4.72 -11.76 2.36
CA PHE A 112 -4.92 -12.08 0.96
C PHE A 112 -6.15 -11.39 0.36
N SER A 113 -7.23 -11.23 1.14
CA SER A 113 -8.40 -10.49 0.69
C SER A 113 -8.09 -9.01 0.39
N PHE A 114 -7.31 -8.34 1.24
CA PHE A 114 -6.90 -6.96 0.98
C PHE A 114 -5.87 -6.87 -0.17
N GLN A 115 -5.01 -7.88 -0.36
CA GLN A 115 -4.14 -7.93 -1.54
C GLN A 115 -4.94 -8.05 -2.85
N GLU A 116 -6.02 -8.84 -2.87
CA GLU A 116 -6.94 -8.88 -4.02
C GLU A 116 -7.66 -7.54 -4.21
N GLN A 117 -8.06 -6.84 -3.13
CA GLN A 117 -8.58 -5.48 -3.25
C GLN A 117 -7.55 -4.52 -3.88
N ARG A 118 -6.28 -4.60 -3.49
CA ARG A 118 -5.22 -3.80 -4.12
C ARG A 118 -5.14 -4.07 -5.63
N LYS A 119 -5.15 -5.34 -6.05
CA LYS A 119 -5.15 -5.70 -7.48
C LYS A 119 -6.38 -5.15 -8.21
N PHE A 120 -7.53 -5.22 -7.56
CA PHE A 120 -8.77 -4.63 -8.05
C PHE A 120 -8.63 -3.10 -8.25
N LEU A 121 -8.09 -2.37 -7.26
CA LEU A 121 -7.87 -0.92 -7.34
C LEU A 121 -6.91 -0.53 -8.48
N VAL A 122 -5.81 -1.28 -8.66
CA VAL A 122 -4.87 -1.08 -9.78
C VAL A 122 -5.55 -1.34 -11.12
N THR A 123 -6.42 -2.35 -11.20
CA THR A 123 -7.15 -2.64 -12.43
C THR A 123 -8.13 -1.52 -12.74
N ALA A 124 -8.90 -1.07 -11.74
CA ALA A 124 -9.86 0.01 -11.88
C ALA A 124 -9.20 1.32 -12.36
N SER A 125 -7.98 1.64 -11.88
CA SER A 125 -7.26 2.84 -12.34
C SER A 125 -6.82 2.78 -13.81
N LYS A 126 -6.86 1.59 -14.43
CA LYS A 126 -6.38 1.36 -15.80
C LYS A 126 -7.50 1.05 -16.79
N THR A 127 -8.71 0.75 -16.33
CA THR A 127 -9.84 0.34 -17.18
C THR A 127 -11.08 1.18 -16.95
N PRO A 128 -11.98 1.31 -17.95
CA PRO A 128 -13.33 1.81 -17.73
C PRO A 128 -14.09 0.99 -16.69
N LYS A 129 -15.08 1.62 -16.03
CA LYS A 129 -15.98 0.91 -15.12
C LYS A 129 -16.74 -0.17 -15.91
N PRO A 130 -16.61 -1.45 -15.53
CA PRO A 130 -17.39 -2.50 -16.17
C PRO A 130 -18.86 -2.39 -15.80
N ASP A 131 -19.70 -3.14 -16.51
CA ASP A 131 -21.07 -3.37 -16.10
C ASP A 131 -21.14 -4.18 -14.78
N ALA A 132 -22.35 -4.39 -14.25
CA ALA A 132 -22.56 -5.08 -12.98
C ALA A 132 -21.97 -6.50 -12.99
N THR A 133 -22.10 -7.24 -14.10
CA THR A 133 -21.58 -8.60 -14.23
C THR A 133 -20.05 -8.62 -14.28
N GLY A 134 -19.43 -7.68 -15.00
CA GLY A 134 -17.98 -7.53 -15.03
C GLY A 134 -17.42 -7.14 -13.65
N LEU A 135 -18.09 -6.23 -12.94
CA LEU A 135 -17.70 -5.83 -11.59
C LEU A 135 -17.75 -7.02 -10.62
N GLN A 136 -18.82 -7.82 -10.66
CA GLN A 136 -18.94 -9.04 -9.85
C GLN A 136 -17.80 -10.03 -10.14
N ARG A 137 -17.41 -10.19 -11.41
CA ARG A 137 -16.30 -11.05 -11.81
C ARG A 137 -14.97 -10.55 -11.26
N MET A 138 -14.73 -9.24 -11.29
CA MET A 138 -13.52 -8.63 -10.74
C MET A 138 -13.43 -8.80 -9.21
N LEU A 139 -14.56 -8.79 -8.50
CA LEU A 139 -14.61 -8.93 -7.04
C LEU A 139 -14.63 -10.39 -6.55
N ARG A 140 -14.85 -11.35 -7.45
CA ARG A 140 -14.93 -12.78 -7.10
C ARG A 140 -13.73 -13.31 -6.31
N PRO A 141 -12.46 -13.02 -6.67
CA PRO A 141 -11.32 -13.51 -5.88
C PRO A 141 -11.39 -13.08 -4.41
N THR A 142 -11.75 -11.83 -4.15
CA THR A 142 -11.93 -11.29 -2.79
C THR A 142 -13.07 -12.02 -2.05
N HIS A 143 -14.21 -12.25 -2.71
CA HIS A 143 -15.35 -12.97 -2.12
C HIS A 143 -15.02 -14.44 -1.80
N ASP A 144 -14.29 -15.12 -2.69
CA ASP A 144 -13.93 -16.53 -2.52
C ASP A 144 -12.98 -16.71 -1.31
N ILE A 145 -12.04 -15.77 -1.10
CA ILE A 145 -11.16 -15.78 0.08
C ILE A 145 -11.94 -15.39 1.35
N ALA A 146 -12.80 -14.36 1.29
CA ALA A 146 -13.63 -13.97 2.41
C ALA A 146 -14.54 -15.12 2.89
N SER A 147 -15.08 -15.91 1.97
CA SER A 147 -15.87 -17.10 2.29
C SER A 147 -15.05 -18.15 3.04
N GLN A 148 -13.77 -18.34 2.67
CA GLN A 148 -12.86 -19.23 3.39
C GLN A 148 -12.54 -18.72 4.81
N VAL A 149 -12.40 -17.41 4.98
CA VAL A 149 -12.21 -16.77 6.30
C VAL A 149 -13.37 -17.10 7.24
N VAL A 150 -14.61 -17.05 6.74
CA VAL A 150 -15.81 -17.45 7.51
C VAL A 150 -15.83 -18.96 7.77
N ALA A 151 -15.46 -19.78 6.79
CA ALA A 151 -15.45 -21.24 6.94
C ALA A 151 -14.48 -21.72 8.05
N ILE A 152 -13.33 -21.04 8.23
CA ILE A 152 -12.38 -21.34 9.32
C ILE A 152 -13.06 -21.19 10.68
N GLN A 153 -13.86 -20.14 10.88
CA GLN A 153 -14.61 -19.92 12.11
C GLN A 153 -15.62 -21.05 12.34
N GLY A 154 -16.38 -21.42 11.30
CA GLY A 154 -17.39 -22.48 11.37
C GLY A 154 -16.81 -23.85 11.74
N ALA A 155 -15.60 -24.15 11.27
CA ALA A 155 -14.89 -25.39 11.57
C ALA A 155 -14.27 -25.43 12.99
N CYS A 156 -14.23 -24.31 13.71
CA CYS A 156 -13.57 -24.19 15.02
C CYS A 156 -14.55 -24.00 16.18
N ARG A 157 -15.81 -24.43 16.04
CA ARG A 157 -16.80 -24.39 17.12
C ARG A 157 -16.27 -25.13 18.36
N GLY A 158 -16.32 -24.47 19.53
CA GLY A 158 -15.80 -24.99 20.79
C GLY A 158 -14.30 -24.80 21.01
N ASN A 159 -13.56 -24.23 20.05
CA ASN A 159 -12.16 -23.84 20.25
C ASN A 159 -12.05 -22.61 21.17
N VAL A 160 -11.01 -22.51 22.00
CA VAL A 160 -10.73 -21.33 22.84
C VAL A 160 -10.61 -20.03 22.02
N ALA A 161 -10.15 -20.13 20.78
CA ALA A 161 -10.05 -19.00 19.86
C ALA A 161 -11.38 -18.62 19.19
N TYR A 162 -12.50 -19.30 19.47
CA TYR A 162 -13.76 -19.08 18.75
C TYR A 162 -14.25 -17.62 18.79
N ASN A 163 -14.06 -16.92 19.91
CA ASN A 163 -14.38 -15.49 20.01
C ASN A 163 -13.49 -14.62 19.08
N HIS A 164 -12.21 -14.97 18.93
CA HIS A 164 -11.31 -14.31 17.98
C HIS A 164 -11.79 -14.54 16.55
N LEU A 165 -12.09 -15.80 16.23
CA LEU A 165 -12.50 -16.19 14.89
C LEU A 165 -13.85 -15.57 14.49
N SER A 166 -14.76 -15.43 15.45
CA SER A 166 -16.07 -14.79 15.26
C SER A 166 -15.93 -13.28 15.09
N CYS A 167 -15.03 -12.62 15.83
CA CYS A 167 -14.68 -11.22 15.63
C CYS A 167 -14.27 -10.95 14.17
N VAL A 168 -13.43 -11.82 13.60
CA VAL A 168 -12.95 -11.66 12.21
C VAL A 168 -14.02 -12.05 11.19
N ALA A 169 -14.78 -13.11 11.44
CA ALA A 169 -15.83 -13.57 10.52
C ALA A 169 -16.97 -12.55 10.41
N ASP A 170 -17.34 -11.87 11.50
CA ASP A 170 -18.34 -10.79 11.46
C ASP A 170 -17.78 -9.50 10.83
N GLY A 171 -16.46 -9.31 10.87
CA GLY A 171 -15.78 -8.15 10.30
C GLY A 171 -15.48 -8.25 8.81
N ILE A 172 -15.28 -9.46 8.27
CA ILE A 172 -14.85 -9.66 6.88
C ILE A 172 -15.77 -9.03 5.81
N PRO A 173 -17.10 -8.90 5.99
CA PRO A 173 -17.95 -8.23 5.00
C PRO A 173 -17.63 -6.74 4.82
N VAL A 174 -16.76 -6.15 5.65
CA VAL A 174 -16.20 -4.80 5.44
C VAL A 174 -15.57 -4.63 4.06
N LEU A 175 -15.05 -5.71 3.47
CA LEU A 175 -14.47 -5.73 2.12
C LEU A 175 -15.46 -5.29 1.03
N GLY A 176 -16.78 -5.31 1.30
CA GLY A 176 -17.79 -4.79 0.38
C GLY A 176 -17.69 -3.28 0.10
N TRP A 177 -16.86 -2.52 0.84
CA TRP A 177 -16.71 -1.08 0.67
C TRP A 177 -16.35 -0.65 -0.77
N VAL A 178 -15.60 -1.47 -1.51
CA VAL A 178 -15.15 -1.17 -2.88
C VAL A 178 -16.29 -1.11 -3.90
N ALA A 179 -17.46 -1.66 -3.57
CA ALA A 179 -18.66 -1.63 -4.40
C ALA A 179 -19.59 -0.45 -4.06
N ILE A 180 -19.24 0.38 -3.07
CA ILE A 180 -20.06 1.50 -2.60
C ILE A 180 -19.59 2.80 -3.27
N GLU A 181 -20.50 3.50 -3.94
CA GLU A 181 -20.15 4.68 -4.73
C GLU A 181 -19.90 5.93 -3.88
N MET A 182 -20.52 6.07 -2.71
CA MET A 182 -20.44 7.31 -1.92
C MET A 182 -20.27 7.03 -0.43
N ASN A 183 -19.33 7.75 0.19
CA ASN A 183 -19.10 7.72 1.64
C ASN A 183 -18.95 6.28 2.19
N ALA A 184 -18.23 5.42 1.47
CA ALA A 184 -18.01 4.01 1.83
C ALA A 184 -17.37 3.85 3.23
N PHE A 185 -16.72 4.88 3.77
CA PHE A 185 -16.22 4.88 5.15
C PHE A 185 -17.31 4.62 6.20
N ARG A 186 -18.57 5.01 5.93
CA ARG A 186 -19.69 4.77 6.87
C ARG A 186 -19.99 3.28 7.01
N HIS A 187 -19.80 2.52 5.95
CA HIS A 187 -19.87 1.05 5.98
C HIS A 187 -18.78 0.50 6.89
N VAL A 188 -17.54 0.98 6.73
CA VAL A 188 -16.41 0.57 7.58
C VAL A 188 -16.63 0.91 9.05
N ASP A 189 -17.10 2.12 9.34
CA ASP A 189 -17.39 2.57 10.72
C ASP A 189 -18.46 1.67 11.38
N LYS A 190 -19.52 1.29 10.65
CA LYS A 190 -20.54 0.35 11.14
C LYS A 190 -19.98 -1.04 11.45
N PHE A 191 -19.07 -1.53 10.62
CA PHE A 191 -18.43 -2.84 10.87
C PHE A 191 -17.45 -2.79 12.04
N LEU A 192 -16.82 -1.65 12.32
CA LEU A 192 -16.02 -1.48 13.54
C LEU A 192 -16.88 -1.71 14.80
N ASP A 193 -18.08 -1.14 14.86
CA ASP A 193 -19.00 -1.35 15.98
C ASP A 193 -19.44 -2.83 16.08
N THR A 194 -19.58 -3.50 14.94
CA THR A 194 -19.96 -4.92 14.88
C THR A 194 -18.87 -5.82 15.47
N VAL A 195 -17.61 -5.65 15.05
CA VAL A 195 -16.50 -6.48 15.52
C VAL A 195 -16.18 -6.26 17.00
N GLN A 196 -16.57 -5.10 17.55
CA GLN A 196 -16.37 -4.82 18.98
C GLN A 196 -17.12 -5.78 19.89
N TYR A 197 -18.26 -6.34 19.45
CA TYR A 197 -19.01 -7.29 20.27
C TYR A 197 -18.16 -8.51 20.68
N PHE A 198 -17.53 -9.17 19.71
CA PHE A 198 -16.66 -10.31 19.99
C PHE A 198 -15.26 -9.90 20.47
N GLY A 199 -14.72 -8.79 19.99
CA GLY A 199 -13.42 -8.29 20.47
C GLY A 199 -13.45 -7.89 21.95
N ASN A 200 -14.57 -7.38 22.46
CA ASN A 200 -14.75 -7.11 23.89
C ASN A 200 -14.84 -8.41 24.71
N LYS A 201 -15.42 -9.48 24.17
CA LYS A 201 -15.40 -10.80 24.83
C LYS A 201 -13.98 -11.35 24.95
N VAL A 202 -13.18 -11.26 23.87
CA VAL A 202 -11.76 -11.63 23.91
C VAL A 202 -11.02 -10.80 24.95
N THR A 203 -11.24 -9.49 24.96
CA THR A 203 -10.61 -8.58 25.94
C THR A 203 -10.98 -8.98 27.37
N ALA A 204 -12.26 -9.21 27.66
CA ALA A 204 -12.73 -9.61 28.99
C ALA A 204 -12.17 -10.96 29.44
N GLU A 205 -12.01 -11.91 28.52
CA GLU A 205 -11.52 -13.26 28.81
C GLU A 205 -10.00 -13.31 29.07
N PHE A 206 -9.23 -12.44 28.41
CA PHE A 206 -7.76 -12.52 28.39
C PHE A 206 -7.03 -11.35 29.08
N LYS A 207 -7.73 -10.29 29.51
CA LYS A 207 -7.12 -9.09 30.12
C LYS A 207 -6.16 -9.36 31.28
N ASP A 208 -6.48 -10.34 32.12
CA ASP A 208 -5.68 -10.70 33.30
C ASP A 208 -4.82 -11.96 33.08
N LYS A 209 -4.78 -12.48 31.84
CA LYS A 209 -4.10 -13.73 31.49
C LYS A 209 -2.93 -13.50 30.54
N ASN A 210 -3.19 -12.85 29.41
CA ASN A 210 -2.20 -12.66 28.37
C ASN A 210 -2.50 -11.38 27.56
N PRO A 211 -1.66 -10.32 27.70
CA PRO A 211 -1.89 -9.04 27.03
C PRO A 211 -1.82 -9.12 25.51
N LYS A 212 -1.20 -10.15 24.93
CA LYS A 212 -1.11 -10.32 23.47
C LYS A 212 -2.49 -10.40 22.79
N HIS A 213 -3.49 -10.95 23.48
CA HIS A 213 -4.85 -11.01 22.93
C HIS A 213 -5.48 -9.62 22.87
N LEU A 214 -5.18 -8.74 23.83
CA LEU A 214 -5.66 -7.36 23.83
C LEU A 214 -4.99 -6.56 22.71
N GLU A 215 -3.68 -6.70 22.55
CA GLU A 215 -2.95 -6.11 21.43
C GLU A 215 -3.51 -6.58 20.08
N TRP A 216 -3.80 -7.89 19.96
CA TRP A 216 -4.41 -8.46 18.77
C TRP A 216 -5.78 -7.82 18.47
N VAL A 217 -6.67 -7.69 19.46
CA VAL A 217 -7.98 -7.03 19.29
C VAL A 217 -7.80 -5.59 18.83
N GLN A 218 -6.91 -4.82 19.46
CA GLN A 218 -6.67 -3.43 19.09
C GLN A 218 -6.09 -3.31 17.68
N SER A 219 -5.19 -4.21 17.29
CA SER A 219 -4.63 -4.24 15.93
C SER A 219 -5.71 -4.53 14.88
N TYR A 220 -6.69 -5.39 15.20
CA TYR A 220 -7.80 -5.68 14.30
C TYR A 220 -8.72 -4.46 14.16
N TYR A 221 -9.05 -3.77 15.26
CA TYR A 221 -9.81 -2.51 15.20
C TYR A 221 -9.07 -1.42 14.42
N GLN A 222 -7.74 -1.40 14.50
CA GLN A 222 -6.92 -0.43 13.77
C GLN A 222 -7.08 -0.57 12.25
N ILE A 223 -7.29 -1.79 11.72
CA ILE A 223 -7.59 -1.99 10.29
C ILE A 223 -8.81 -1.17 9.87
N PHE A 224 -9.90 -1.22 10.64
CA PHE A 224 -11.13 -0.47 10.30
C PHE A 224 -10.92 1.04 10.39
N ARG A 225 -10.21 1.51 11.43
CA ARG A 225 -9.93 2.94 11.61
C ARG A 225 -9.07 3.49 10.47
N ALA A 226 -8.00 2.78 10.14
CA ALA A 226 -7.10 3.16 9.05
C ALA A 226 -7.80 3.09 7.69
N LEU A 227 -8.58 2.04 7.42
CA LEU A 227 -9.36 1.92 6.20
C LEU A 227 -10.42 3.02 6.08
N SER A 228 -11.12 3.36 7.17
CA SER A 228 -12.09 4.46 7.20
C SER A 228 -11.44 5.81 6.89
N ALA A 229 -10.28 6.09 7.48
CA ALA A 229 -9.52 7.31 7.20
C ALA A 229 -9.05 7.36 5.73
N LEU A 230 -8.48 6.26 5.22
CA LEU A 230 -8.03 6.13 3.84
C LEU A 230 -9.18 6.35 2.85
N ILE A 231 -10.36 5.77 3.10
CA ILE A 231 -11.53 5.96 2.24
C ILE A 231 -12.03 7.41 2.30
N LYS A 232 -12.04 8.05 3.48
CA LYS A 232 -12.45 9.46 3.62
C LYS A 232 -11.57 10.39 2.80
N GLU A 233 -10.27 10.11 2.74
CA GLU A 233 -9.29 10.95 2.05
C GLU A 233 -9.24 10.66 0.54
N HIS A 234 -9.23 9.38 0.14
CA HIS A 234 -8.90 8.98 -1.25
C HIS A 234 -10.06 8.37 -2.04
N PHE A 235 -11.09 7.85 -1.37
CA PHE A 235 -12.19 7.10 -2.02
C PHE A 235 -13.57 7.61 -1.60
N ARG A 236 -13.67 8.89 -1.22
CA ARG A 236 -14.92 9.48 -0.72
C ARG A 236 -16.06 9.37 -1.73
N SER A 237 -15.71 9.50 -3.01
CA SER A 237 -16.60 9.41 -4.17
C SER A 237 -16.54 8.04 -4.85
N GLY A 238 -16.15 7.00 -4.11
CA GLY A 238 -16.02 5.65 -4.62
C GLY A 238 -14.71 5.43 -5.39
N ILE A 239 -14.65 4.30 -6.09
CA ILE A 239 -13.47 3.90 -6.85
C ILE A 239 -13.37 4.72 -8.13
N SER A 240 -12.21 5.33 -8.37
CA SER A 240 -11.92 6.02 -9.62
C SER A 240 -11.60 5.02 -10.73
N TRP A 241 -12.29 5.17 -11.86
CA TRP A 241 -12.09 4.36 -13.05
C TRP A 241 -11.42 5.19 -14.14
N ARG A 242 -10.64 4.56 -15.01
CA ARG A 242 -10.12 5.25 -16.20
C ARG A 242 -11.30 5.65 -17.08
N ILE A 243 -11.32 6.89 -17.53
CA ILE A 243 -12.34 7.35 -18.49
C ILE A 243 -12.09 6.60 -19.80
N GLY A 244 -13.10 5.86 -20.29
CA GLY A 244 -13.06 5.24 -21.61
C GLY A 244 -13.09 6.33 -22.68
N SER A 245 -12.13 6.31 -23.59
CA SER A 245 -12.13 7.10 -24.83
C SER A 245 -13.13 6.55 -25.83
#